data_AF-A0A9D5YWS3-F1
#
_entry.id   AF-A0A9D5YWS3-F1
#
_cell.length_a   1.000
_cell.length_b   1.000
_cell.length_c   1.000
_cell.angle_alpha   90.00
_cell.angle_beta   90.00
_cell.angle_gamma   90.00
#
_symmetry.space_group_name_H-M   'P 1'
#
loop_
_entity.id
_entity.type
_entity.pdbx_description
1 polymer ?
#
loop_
_entity_poly.entity_id
_entity_poly.type
_entity_poly.pdbx_seq_one_letter_code
_entity_poly.pdbx_strand_id
1 'polypeptide(L)' 'MKYLKTTQIVPGKGYAWLYYELEDDYTIRRYVQHLPETGEATRNEKPPRMKLFRPQLATESSSEEFEKYWALGA' A
#
# COMPACT_ATOMS: atom_id res chain seq x y z
N MET A 1 -9.19 11.91 2.64
CA MET A 1 -8.40 10.77 2.12
C MET A 1 -6.99 10.87 2.68
N LYS A 2 -6.46 9.76 3.18
CA LYS A 2 -5.10 9.64 3.70
C LYS A 2 -4.33 8.63 2.87
N TYR A 3 -3.05 8.91 2.65
CA TYR A 3 -2.14 8.03 1.93
C TYR A 3 -1.00 7.66 2.84
N LEU A 4 -0.83 6.37 3.08
CA LEU A 4 0.22 5.84 3.95
C LEU A 4 0.95 4.71 3.25
N LYS A 5 2.18 4.46 3.66
CA LYS A 5 2.96 3.32 3.22
C LYS A 5 3.65 2.59 4.35
N THR A 6 3.81 1.30 4.19
CA THR A 6 4.57 0.44 5.11
C THR A 6 5.57 -0.40 4.32
N THR A 7 6.64 -0.81 4.99
CA THR A 7 7.59 -1.77 4.43
C THR A 7 7.40 -3.11 5.14
N GLN A 8 7.44 -4.20 4.38
CA GLN A 8 7.46 -5.55 4.94
C GLN A 8 8.51 -6.42 4.23
N ILE A 9 8.94 -7.47 4.90
CA ILE A 9 9.79 -8.51 4.29
C ILE A 9 8.85 -9.60 3.79
N VAL A 10 8.94 -9.93 2.50
CA VAL A 10 8.24 -11.04 1.87
C VAL A 10 9.22 -12.22 1.80
N PRO A 11 8.96 -13.33 2.52
CA PRO A 11 9.84 -14.50 2.48
C PRO A 11 10.12 -14.96 1.05
N GLY A 12 11.41 -15.04 0.69
CA GLY A 12 11.86 -15.45 -0.64
C GLY A 12 11.73 -14.40 -1.76
N LYS A 13 11.22 -13.19 -1.48
CA LYS A 13 11.08 -12.10 -2.46
C LYS A 13 11.66 -10.74 -2.02
N GLY A 14 12.33 -10.70 -0.87
CA GLY A 14 12.96 -9.48 -0.37
C GLY A 14 11.97 -8.52 0.30
N TYR A 15 12.23 -7.22 0.18
CA TYR A 15 11.37 -6.18 0.75
C TYR A 15 10.21 -5.83 -0.19
N ALA A 16 9.06 -5.48 0.37
CA ALA A 16 7.93 -4.94 -0.35
C ALA A 16 7.45 -3.63 0.29
N TRP A 17 7.07 -2.68 -0.56
CA TRP A 17 6.33 -1.49 -0.14
C TRP A 17 4.84 -1.73 -0.32
N LEU A 18 4.06 -1.42 0.72
CA LEU A 18 2.61 -1.44 0.64
C LEU A 18 2.13 -0.01 0.77
N TYR A 19 1.42 0.45 -0.25
CA TYR A 19 0.83 1.77 -0.32
C TYR A 19 -0.68 1.63 -0.14
N TYR A 20 -1.26 2.47 0.72
CA TYR A 20 -2.68 2.43 1.06
C TYR A 20 -3.34 3.77 0.73
N GLU A 21 -4.52 3.70 0.13
CA GLU A 21 -5.50 4.78 0.14
C GLU A 21 -6.52 4.49 1.23
N LEU A 22 -6.67 5.43 2.15
CA LEU A 22 -7.50 5.30 3.34
C LEU A 22 -8.56 6.40 3.42
N GLU A 23 -9.69 6.07 4.01
CA GLU A 23 -10.64 7.05 4.55
C GLU A 23 -10.00 7.80 5.74
N ASP A 24 -10.64 8.89 6.16
CA ASP A 24 -10.11 9.74 7.24
C ASP A 24 -10.00 9.01 8.60
N ASP A 25 -10.80 7.96 8.79
CA ASP A 25 -10.84 7.11 9.98
C ASP A 25 -9.90 5.88 9.90
N TYR A 26 -8.97 5.88 8.93
CA TYR A 26 -8.02 4.82 8.59
C TYR A 26 -8.63 3.53 8.04
N THR A 27 -9.90 3.53 7.62
CA THR A 27 -10.47 2.42 6.85
C THR A 27 -9.79 2.30 5.49
N ILE A 28 -9.32 1.10 5.14
CA ILE A 28 -8.66 0.83 3.87
C ILE A 28 -9.69 0.85 2.74
N ARG A 29 -9.47 1.71 1.73
CA ARG A 29 -10.24 1.70 0.48
C ARG A 29 -9.64 0.77 -0.56
N ARG A 30 -8.33 0.91 -0.79
CA ARG A 30 -7.56 0.14 -1.76
C ARG A 30 -6.09 0.21 -1.39
N TYR A 31 -5.31 -0.76 -1.84
CA TYR A 31 -3.87 -0.78 -1.61
C TYR A 31 -3.12 -1.41 -2.77
N VAL A 32 -1.85 -1.07 -2.91
CA VAL A 32 -0.93 -1.70 -3.86
C VAL A 32 0.34 -2.13 -3.15
N GLN A 33 0.76 -3.36 -3.40
CA GLN A 33 2.04 -3.90 -2.98
C GLN A 33 3.01 -3.81 -4.16
N HIS A 34 4.17 -3.21 -3.96
CA HIS A 34 5.26 -3.17 -4.93
C HIS A 34 6.48 -3.92 -4.39
N LEU A 35 7.05 -4.80 -5.22
CA LEU A 35 8.30 -5.49 -4.95
C LEU A 35 9.41 -4.84 -5.79
N PRO A 36 10.33 -4.06 -5.17
CA PRO A 36 11.37 -3.36 -5.90
C PRO A 36 12.36 -4.30 -6.60
N GLU A 37 12.58 -5.50 -6.07
CA GLU A 37 13.54 -6.46 -6.63
C GLU A 37 13.09 -7.04 -7.98
N THR A 38 11.79 -7.23 -8.17
CA THR A 38 11.22 -7.80 -9.40
C THR A 38 10.51 -6.76 -10.26
N GLY A 39 10.24 -5.57 -9.71
CA GLY A 39 9.39 -4.56 -10.33
C GLY A 39 7.90 -4.90 -10.29
N GLU A 40 7.52 -6.05 -9.73
CA GLU A 40 6.13 -6.50 -9.68
C GLU A 40 5.30 -5.57 -8.79
N ALA A 41 4.07 -5.28 -9.21
CA ALA A 41 3.08 -4.60 -8.40
C ALA A 41 1.76 -5.38 -8.42
N THR A 42 1.12 -5.48 -7.27
CA THR A 42 -0.17 -6.16 -7.11
C THR A 42 -1.12 -5.22 -6.38
N ARG A 43 -2.25 -4.91 -7.00
CA ARG A 43 -3.26 -4.01 -6.43
C ARG A 43 -4.46 -4.77 -5.91
N ASN A 44 -5.13 -4.20 -4.92
CA ASN A 44 -6.40 -4.68 -4.42
C ASN A 44 -7.38 -3.50 -4.32
N GLU A 45 -8.37 -3.49 -5.20
CA GLU A 45 -9.34 -2.39 -5.35
C GLU A 45 -10.49 -2.46 -4.35
N LYS A 46 -10.76 -3.65 -3.81
CA LYS A 46 -11.89 -3.91 -2.90
C LYS A 46 -11.46 -4.84 -1.77
N PRO A 47 -10.49 -4.42 -0.94
CA PRO A 47 -10.13 -5.17 0.24
C PRO A 47 -11.33 -5.27 1.19
N PRO A 48 -11.38 -6.31 2.05
CA PRO A 48 -12.38 -6.35 3.11
C PRO A 48 -12.33 -5.05 3.91
N ARG A 49 -13.51 -4.53 4.27
CA ARG A 49 -13.61 -3.24 4.98
C ARG A 49 -13.01 -3.37 6.38
N MET A 50 -11.74 -3.00 6.50
CA MET A 50 -10.97 -3.04 7.74
C MET A 50 -10.13 -1.78 7.89
N LYS A 51 -9.78 -1.46 9.14
CA LYS A 51 -8.87 -0.35 9.44
C LYS A 51 -7.43 -0.80 9.29
N LEU A 52 -6.56 0.11 8.82
CA LEU A 52 -5.13 -0.14 8.81
C LEU A 52 -4.66 -0.41 10.25
N PHE A 53 -3.94 -1.51 10.45
CA PHE A 53 -3.41 -1.86 11.76
C PHE A 53 -2.22 -0.97 12.12
N ARG A 54 -2.27 -0.34 13.30
CA ARG A 54 -1.23 0.56 13.83
C ARG A 54 -0.75 1.61 12.81
N PRO A 55 -1.66 2.48 12.31
CA PRO A 55 -1.32 3.48 11.29
C PRO A 55 -0.23 4.47 11.72
N GLN A 56 -0.02 4.65 13.03
CA GLN A 56 1.07 5.47 13.58
C GLN A 56 2.48 4.91 13.33
N LEU A 57 2.60 3.64 12.92
CA LEU A 57 3.87 3.05 12.50
C LEU A 57 4.09 3.14 10.98
N ALA A 58 3.08 3.56 10.23
CA ALA A 58 3.20 3.77 8.80
C ALA A 58 3.88 5.11 8.51
N THR A 59 4.49 5.19 7.33
CA THR A 59 5.06 6.42 6.81
C THR A 59 4.00 7.14 5.97
N GLU A 60 3.97 8.46 6.00
CA GLU A 60 3.13 9.23 5.09
C GLU A 60 3.56 9.01 3.64
N SER A 61 2.59 8.99 2.74
CA SER A 61 2.79 8.92 1.29
C SER A 61 1.91 9.97 0.62
N SER A 62 2.22 10.36 -0.61
CA SER A 62 1.37 11.24 -1.40
C SER A 62 0.41 10.43 -2.28
N SER A 63 -0.67 11.07 -2.75
CA SER A 63 -1.54 10.48 -3.77
C SER A 63 -0.78 10.16 -5.05
N GLU A 64 0.16 11.03 -5.46
CA GLU A 64 0.98 10.84 -6.67
C GLU A 64 1.87 9.60 -6.56
N GLU A 65 2.50 9.39 -5.38
CA GLU A 65 3.32 8.21 -5.13
C GLU A 65 2.46 6.93 -5.16
N PHE A 66 1.28 6.95 -4.54
CA PHE A 66 0.34 5.84 -4.58
C PHE A 66 -0.08 5.51 -6.02
N GLU A 67 -0.54 6.52 -6.78
CA GLU A 67 -1.05 6.32 -8.14
C GLU A 67 0.04 5.84 -9.12
N LYS A 68 1.30 6.24 -8.91
CA LYS A 68 2.45 5.71 -9.66
C LYS A 68 2.52 4.19 -9.57
N TYR A 69 2.45 3.62 -8.37
CA TYR A 69 2.53 2.16 -8.20
C TYR A 69 1.20 1.47 -8.49
N TRP A 70 0.08 2.16 -8.25
CA TRP A 70 -1.25 1.68 -8.62
C TRP A 70 -1.36 1.38 -10.11
N ALA A 71 -0.84 2.28 -10.96
CA ALA A 71 -0.83 2.13 -12.42
C ALA A 71 0.07 0.97 -12.91
N LEU A 72 1.05 0.55 -12.10
CA LEU A 72 1.90 -0.61 -12.39
C LEU A 72 1.26 -1.94 -11.95
N GLY A 73 0.28 -1.89 -11.05
CA GLY A 73 -0.38 -3.07 -10.51
C GLY A 73 -1.28 -3.74 -11.53
N ALA A 74 -1.14 -5.06 -11.69
CA ALA A 74 -2.10 -5.89 -12.40
C ALA A 74 -3.38 -6.06 -11.56
#